data_AF-A0A3N5T3Z8-F1
#
_entry.id   AF-A0A3N5T3Z8-F1
#
_cell.length_a   1.000
_cell.length_b   1.000
_cell.length_c   1.000
_cell.angle_alpha   90.00
_cell.angle_beta   90.00
_cell.angle_gamma   90.00
#
_symmetry.space_group_name_H-M   'P 1'
#
loop_
_entity.id
_entity.type
_entity.pdbx_description
1 polymer ?
#
loop_
_entity_poly.entity_id
_entity_poly.type
_entity_poly.pdbx_seq_one_letter_code
_entity_poly.pdbx_strand_id
1 'polypeptide(L)'
;MEKRLGPMLQTRRQFIRQAACAAVGTAALTSAIRDLRFMNAAVAQSNISEYKALVCIFLAGGNDSNNLILPTIPSEYDQYAAIRTPVLAVPSSVILPISPLNSDNHEYGLHPACPELATLFQEAKLAVLLNTGTLVYPLTRAQYQSGALKRPPQLFSHSDQVMQWQTSIPDQPALTGWGGRCADLLAAVQPEAPISLSVTLSGANTFEVGNVVSQYSVSSSGAVALTGVSGARLAALTNILGLTYPNLQSQAYAKVAKHSIDTGTLLNSAIAATSSAAYWTTPFPATITPPTGGLAFTSSLSPRLR
;
A
#
# COMPACT_ATOMS: atom_id res chain seq x y z
N MET A 1 27.33 46.75 -20.73
CA MET A 1 27.29 46.14 -22.07
C MET A 1 26.58 44.79 -21.90
N GLU A 2 25.25 44.81 -22.03
CA GLU A 2 24.36 43.73 -21.60
C GLU A 2 23.92 42.93 -22.83
N LYS A 3 24.37 41.66 -22.93
CA LYS A 3 23.92 40.74 -23.99
C LYS A 3 22.52 40.25 -23.63
N ARG A 4 21.49 40.82 -24.28
CA ARG A 4 20.14 40.23 -24.31
C ARG A 4 20.22 38.86 -25.01
N LEU A 5 19.97 37.77 -24.28
CA LEU A 5 19.68 36.48 -24.88
C LEU A 5 18.33 36.59 -25.60
N GLY A 6 18.33 36.38 -26.92
CA GLY A 6 17.10 36.25 -27.70
C GLY A 6 16.32 34.98 -27.33
N PRO A 7 15.00 34.93 -27.60
CA PRO A 7 14.16 33.78 -27.29
C PRO A 7 14.67 32.54 -28.03
N MET A 8 14.87 31.45 -27.28
CA MET A 8 15.33 30.17 -27.80
C MET A 8 14.22 29.57 -28.68
N LEU A 9 14.28 29.79 -29.99
CA LEU A 9 13.33 29.24 -30.96
C LEU A 9 13.42 27.71 -30.93
N GLN A 10 12.44 27.06 -30.31
CA GLN A 10 12.34 25.61 -30.32
C GLN A 10 12.17 25.13 -31.76
N THR A 11 13.08 24.26 -32.21
CA THR A 11 13.00 23.72 -33.56
C THR A 11 11.81 22.75 -33.66
N ARG A 12 11.15 22.66 -34.83
CA ARG A 12 10.06 21.70 -35.07
C ARG A 12 10.43 20.27 -34.68
N ARG A 13 11.70 19.90 -34.85
CA ARG A 13 12.25 18.59 -34.47
C ARG A 13 12.36 18.40 -32.95
N GLN A 14 12.71 19.44 -32.19
CA GLN A 14 12.68 19.43 -30.72
C GLN A 14 11.26 19.37 -30.19
N PHE A 15 10.32 20.12 -30.80
CA PHE A 15 8.90 20.07 -30.45
C PHE A 15 8.33 18.66 -30.67
N ILE A 16 8.56 18.04 -31.83
CA ILE A 16 8.07 16.68 -32.11
C ILE A 16 8.70 15.64 -31.18
N ARG A 17 10.00 15.75 -30.86
CA ARG A 17 10.65 14.86 -29.87
C ARG A 17 10.08 15.03 -28.46
N GLN A 18 9.89 16.26 -28.02
CA GLN A 18 9.28 16.53 -26.71
C GLN A 18 7.82 16.10 -26.66
N ALA A 19 7.05 16.31 -27.73
CA ALA A 19 5.67 15.87 -27.85
C ALA A 19 5.56 14.34 -27.88
N ALA A 20 6.48 13.62 -28.53
CA ALA A 20 6.48 12.15 -28.53
C ALA A 20 6.85 11.57 -27.15
N CYS A 21 7.86 12.13 -26.47
CA CYS A 21 8.22 11.72 -25.11
C CYS A 21 7.11 12.08 -24.10
N ALA A 22 6.49 13.25 -24.25
CA ALA A 22 5.33 13.65 -23.44
C ALA A 22 4.14 12.73 -23.72
N ALA A 23 3.86 12.40 -24.99
CA ALA A 23 2.73 11.57 -25.39
C ALA A 23 2.78 10.17 -24.77
N VAL A 24 3.96 9.53 -24.71
CA VAL A 24 4.11 8.19 -24.10
C VAL A 24 3.91 8.25 -22.57
N GLY A 25 4.47 9.26 -21.90
CA GLY A 25 4.28 9.45 -20.45
C GLY A 25 2.85 9.86 -20.09
N THR A 26 2.22 10.71 -20.90
CA THR A 26 0.81 11.10 -20.73
C THR A 26 -0.12 9.96 -21.08
N ALA A 27 0.20 9.08 -22.03
CA ALA A 27 -0.67 7.95 -22.39
C ALA A 27 -0.82 6.96 -21.23
N ALA A 28 0.26 6.65 -20.49
CA ALA A 28 0.19 5.76 -19.32
C ALA A 28 -0.55 6.39 -18.12
N LEU A 29 -0.33 7.68 -17.84
CA LEU A 29 -1.08 8.39 -16.79
C LEU A 29 -2.54 8.62 -17.16
N THR A 30 -2.80 9.02 -18.41
CA THR A 30 -4.18 9.23 -18.88
C THR A 30 -4.91 7.91 -19.05
N SER A 31 -4.25 6.82 -19.47
CA SER A 31 -4.88 5.49 -19.46
C SER A 31 -5.20 5.07 -18.04
N ALA A 32 -4.29 5.17 -17.07
CA ALA A 32 -4.59 4.82 -15.67
C ALA A 32 -5.75 5.65 -15.09
N ILE A 33 -5.76 6.98 -15.28
CA ILE A 33 -6.85 7.84 -14.79
C ILE A 33 -8.15 7.59 -15.54
N ARG A 34 -8.09 7.39 -16.86
CA ARG A 34 -9.24 7.08 -17.71
C ARG A 34 -9.80 5.71 -17.38
N ASP A 35 -8.96 4.72 -17.15
CA ASP A 35 -9.32 3.35 -16.82
C ASP A 35 -9.86 3.29 -15.38
N LEU A 36 -9.33 4.07 -14.42
CA LEU A 36 -9.94 4.25 -13.09
C LEU A 36 -11.29 4.99 -13.16
N ARG A 37 -11.43 5.99 -14.05
CA ARG A 37 -12.71 6.69 -14.28
C ARG A 37 -13.72 5.82 -15.02
N PHE A 38 -13.27 4.99 -15.96
CA PHE A 38 -14.08 3.97 -16.60
C PHE A 38 -14.44 2.86 -15.64
N MET A 39 -13.56 2.47 -14.73
CA MET A 39 -13.88 1.57 -13.62
C MET A 39 -14.91 2.23 -12.70
N ASN A 40 -14.78 3.49 -12.31
CA ASN A 40 -15.83 4.16 -11.53
C ASN A 40 -17.17 4.23 -12.28
N ALA A 41 -17.16 4.56 -13.57
CA ALA A 41 -18.37 4.59 -14.40
C ALA A 41 -18.96 3.19 -14.65
N ALA A 42 -18.11 2.18 -14.83
CA ALA A 42 -18.49 0.79 -15.01
C ALA A 42 -18.97 0.17 -13.70
N VAL A 43 -18.38 0.52 -12.55
CA VAL A 43 -18.83 0.13 -11.20
C VAL A 43 -20.13 0.85 -10.84
N ALA A 44 -20.34 2.09 -11.31
CA ALA A 44 -21.62 2.77 -11.19
C ALA A 44 -22.72 2.16 -12.09
N GLN A 45 -22.37 1.47 -13.17
CA GLN A 45 -23.30 0.77 -14.07
C GLN A 45 -23.40 -0.75 -13.82
N SER A 46 -22.42 -1.35 -13.17
CA SER A 46 -22.38 -2.78 -12.86
C SER A 46 -22.84 -3.00 -11.43
N ASN A 47 -23.81 -3.89 -11.27
CA ASN A 47 -24.09 -4.44 -9.95
C ASN A 47 -22.87 -5.26 -9.54
N ILE A 48 -21.94 -4.69 -8.77
CA ILE A 48 -20.99 -5.48 -7.99
C ILE A 48 -21.83 -6.30 -7.01
N SER A 49 -22.23 -7.49 -7.43
CA SER A 49 -23.03 -8.41 -6.62
C SER A 49 -22.20 -9.18 -5.60
N GLU A 50 -20.87 -9.18 -5.77
CA GLU A 50 -19.93 -9.90 -4.92
C GLU A 50 -19.09 -8.94 -4.09
N TYR A 51 -18.85 -9.28 -2.83
CA TYR A 51 -17.93 -8.53 -1.99
C TYR A 51 -16.50 -8.55 -2.56
N LYS A 52 -15.91 -7.38 -2.73
CA LYS A 52 -14.49 -7.20 -3.10
C LYS A 52 -13.82 -6.34 -2.04
N ALA A 53 -12.65 -6.76 -1.59
CA ALA A 53 -11.81 -6.00 -0.67
C ALA A 53 -10.40 -5.89 -1.22
N LEU A 54 -9.80 -4.70 -1.07
CA LEU A 54 -8.39 -4.49 -1.30
C LEU A 54 -7.66 -4.50 0.05
N VAL A 55 -6.69 -5.40 0.20
CA VAL A 55 -5.84 -5.47 1.39
C VAL A 55 -4.45 -4.98 1.01
N CYS A 56 -4.02 -3.87 1.63
CA CYS A 56 -2.69 -3.33 1.43
C CYS A 56 -1.80 -3.67 2.64
N ILE A 57 -0.75 -4.45 2.40
CA ILE A 57 0.22 -4.83 3.43
C ILE A 57 1.48 -3.99 3.25
N PHE A 58 1.75 -3.09 4.21
CA PHE A 58 2.98 -2.32 4.24
C PHE A 58 3.96 -2.92 5.25
N LEU A 59 5.07 -3.48 4.76
CA LEU A 59 6.01 -4.24 5.59
C LEU A 59 7.00 -3.37 6.39
N ALA A 60 6.99 -2.05 6.23
CA ALA A 60 7.80 -1.10 7.01
C ALA A 60 9.30 -1.46 7.13
N GLY A 61 9.89 -1.99 6.06
CA GLY A 61 11.30 -2.44 6.04
C GLY A 61 11.53 -3.89 6.49
N GLY A 62 10.46 -4.62 6.85
CA GLY A 62 10.50 -6.04 7.25
C GLY A 62 10.69 -7.03 6.09
N ASN A 63 11.01 -6.56 4.88
CA ASN A 63 11.32 -7.40 3.73
C ASN A 63 12.52 -6.84 2.97
N ASP A 64 13.52 -7.70 2.76
CA ASP A 64 14.61 -7.43 1.85
C ASP A 64 14.21 -7.89 0.44
N SER A 65 13.70 -6.95 -0.37
CA SER A 65 13.15 -7.26 -1.69
C SER A 65 14.15 -7.88 -2.65
N ASN A 66 15.44 -7.53 -2.58
CA ASN A 66 16.43 -8.14 -3.47
C ASN A 66 16.93 -9.50 -2.95
N ASN A 67 16.46 -9.97 -1.80
CA ASN A 67 16.56 -11.38 -1.39
C ASN A 67 15.22 -12.11 -1.52
N LEU A 68 14.10 -11.40 -1.69
CA LEU A 68 12.81 -12.01 -2.02
C LEU A 68 12.75 -12.45 -3.49
N ILE A 69 13.21 -11.60 -4.40
CA ILE A 69 13.22 -11.84 -5.86
C ILE A 69 14.66 -11.78 -6.33
N LEU A 70 15.12 -12.85 -6.96
CA LEU A 70 16.51 -13.08 -7.33
C LEU A 70 16.66 -13.30 -8.83
N PRO A 71 17.72 -12.78 -9.46
CA PRO A 71 18.05 -13.15 -10.83
C PRO A 71 18.57 -14.60 -10.89
N THR A 72 18.19 -15.34 -11.93
CA THR A 72 18.63 -16.74 -12.13
C THR A 72 19.54 -16.92 -13.35
N ILE A 73 19.71 -15.88 -14.18
CA ILE A 73 20.72 -15.88 -15.25
C ILE A 73 22.11 -15.90 -14.60
N PRO A 74 23.02 -16.83 -14.96
CA PRO A 74 24.30 -17.00 -14.25
C PRO A 74 25.11 -15.72 -14.08
N SER A 75 25.25 -14.91 -15.14
CA SER A 75 25.99 -13.65 -15.07
C SER A 75 25.35 -12.58 -14.17
N GLU A 76 24.03 -12.60 -14.03
CA GLU A 76 23.28 -11.65 -13.18
C GLU A 76 23.27 -12.14 -11.73
N TYR A 77 23.12 -13.45 -11.53
CA TYR A 77 23.28 -14.08 -10.23
C TYR A 77 24.68 -13.85 -9.65
N ASP A 78 25.74 -13.96 -10.45
CA ASP A 78 27.11 -13.70 -10.01
C ASP A 78 27.28 -12.26 -9.51
N GLN A 79 26.65 -11.28 -10.17
CA GLN A 79 26.65 -9.88 -9.71
C GLN A 79 25.88 -9.72 -8.40
N TYR A 80 24.70 -10.34 -8.29
CA TYR A 80 23.92 -10.39 -7.06
C TYR A 80 24.74 -10.99 -5.90
N ALA A 81 25.35 -12.15 -6.13
CA ALA A 81 26.13 -12.87 -5.12
C ALA A 81 27.38 -12.09 -4.70
N ALA A 82 28.05 -11.40 -5.63
CA ALA A 82 29.18 -10.52 -5.32
C ALA A 82 28.77 -9.35 -4.40
N ILE A 83 27.61 -8.73 -4.65
CA ILE A 83 27.09 -7.63 -3.82
C ILE A 83 26.63 -8.12 -2.45
N ARG A 84 25.95 -9.28 -2.41
CA ARG A 84 25.41 -9.86 -1.17
C ARG A 84 26.45 -10.54 -0.31
N THR A 85 27.58 -10.94 -0.90
CA THR A 85 28.62 -11.77 -0.28
C THR A 85 28.09 -13.15 0.12
N PRO A 86 28.96 -14.11 0.50
CA PRO A 86 28.53 -15.42 1.00
C PRO A 86 27.63 -15.37 2.25
N VAL A 87 27.54 -14.22 2.92
CA VAL A 87 26.74 -14.05 4.14
C VAL A 87 25.24 -13.90 3.83
N LEU A 88 24.89 -13.15 2.77
CA LEU A 88 23.49 -12.83 2.46
C LEU A 88 23.02 -13.42 1.13
N ALA A 89 23.92 -13.92 0.28
CA ALA A 89 23.55 -14.51 -1.00
C ALA A 89 22.79 -15.82 -0.78
N VAL A 90 21.61 -15.93 -1.38
CA VAL A 90 20.85 -17.18 -1.45
C VAL A 90 21.53 -18.10 -2.46
N PRO A 91 21.87 -19.36 -2.13
CA PRO A 91 22.45 -20.29 -3.09
C PRO A 91 21.53 -20.53 -4.29
N SER A 92 22.06 -20.43 -5.51
CA SER A 92 21.27 -20.59 -6.74
C SER A 92 20.51 -21.91 -6.82
N SER A 93 21.03 -22.98 -6.22
CA SER A 93 20.42 -24.31 -6.21
C SER A 93 19.12 -24.42 -5.40
N VAL A 94 18.84 -23.47 -4.51
CA VAL A 94 17.62 -23.46 -3.68
C VAL A 94 16.63 -22.37 -4.09
N ILE A 95 16.96 -21.54 -5.09
CA ILE A 95 16.04 -20.52 -5.60
C ILE A 95 14.83 -21.21 -6.24
N LEU A 96 13.63 -20.68 -5.96
CA LEU A 96 12.38 -21.17 -6.55
C LEU A 96 12.13 -20.46 -7.88
N PRO A 97 12.35 -21.08 -9.05
CA PRO A 97 12.20 -20.39 -10.33
C PRO A 97 10.74 -19.95 -10.57
N ILE A 98 10.56 -18.78 -11.18
CA ILE A 98 9.25 -18.27 -11.60
C ILE A 98 9.29 -17.93 -13.10
N SER A 99 8.16 -18.11 -13.79
CA SER A 99 8.04 -17.88 -15.23
C SER A 99 7.03 -16.76 -15.51
N PRO A 100 7.46 -15.51 -15.68
CA PRO A 100 6.54 -14.39 -15.91
C PRO A 100 5.77 -14.56 -17.23
N LEU A 101 4.49 -14.18 -17.22
CA LEU A 101 3.65 -14.18 -18.42
C LEU A 101 4.13 -13.15 -19.46
N ASN A 102 4.81 -12.10 -19.00
CA ASN A 102 5.42 -11.05 -19.80
C ASN A 102 6.94 -11.06 -19.58
N SER A 103 7.68 -11.64 -20.51
CA SER A 103 9.15 -11.67 -20.44
C SER A 103 9.75 -10.31 -20.83
N ASP A 104 10.80 -9.91 -20.11
CA ASP A 104 11.69 -8.78 -20.40
C ASP A 104 13.10 -9.25 -20.83
N ASN A 105 13.25 -10.54 -21.17
CA ASN A 105 14.51 -11.26 -21.41
C ASN A 105 15.39 -11.47 -20.17
N HIS A 106 14.83 -11.35 -18.97
CA HIS A 106 15.48 -11.77 -17.73
C HIS A 106 14.79 -13.00 -17.15
N GLU A 107 15.50 -13.69 -16.26
CA GLU A 107 14.97 -14.84 -15.52
C GLU A 107 15.06 -14.59 -14.02
N TYR A 108 14.00 -14.97 -13.32
CA TYR A 108 13.83 -14.67 -11.91
C TYR A 108 13.43 -15.91 -11.12
N GLY A 109 13.72 -15.86 -9.83
CA GLY A 109 13.20 -16.80 -8.85
C GLY A 109 12.86 -16.11 -7.53
N LEU A 110 12.09 -16.81 -6.71
CA LEU A 110 11.74 -16.40 -5.37
C LEU A 110 12.63 -17.07 -4.33
N HIS A 111 12.75 -16.42 -3.18
CA HIS A 111 13.43 -16.98 -2.01
C HIS A 111 12.83 -18.34 -1.60
N PRO A 112 13.65 -19.33 -1.16
CA PRO A 112 13.17 -20.66 -0.76
C PRO A 112 12.17 -20.67 0.42
N ALA A 113 12.09 -19.58 1.20
CA ALA A 113 11.05 -19.42 2.25
C ALA A 113 9.68 -19.00 1.69
N CYS A 114 9.53 -18.83 0.38
CA CYS A 114 8.30 -18.33 -0.22
C CYS A 114 7.67 -19.31 -1.24
N PRO A 115 7.55 -20.62 -0.93
CA PRO A 115 6.95 -21.58 -1.85
C PRO A 115 5.49 -21.25 -2.17
N GLU A 116 4.73 -20.70 -1.23
CA GLU A 116 3.34 -20.31 -1.45
C GLU A 116 3.23 -19.13 -2.44
N LEU A 117 4.17 -18.17 -2.37
CA LEU A 117 4.22 -17.08 -3.35
C LEU A 117 4.60 -17.59 -4.75
N ALA A 118 5.51 -18.57 -4.83
CA ALA A 118 5.87 -19.20 -6.10
C ALA A 118 4.66 -19.92 -6.72
N THR A 119 3.89 -20.66 -5.92
CA THR A 119 2.63 -21.27 -6.35
C THR A 119 1.64 -20.22 -6.86
N LEU A 120 1.39 -19.15 -6.11
CA LEU A 120 0.47 -18.09 -6.53
C LEU A 120 0.90 -17.41 -7.84
N PHE A 121 2.21 -17.25 -8.05
CA PHE A 121 2.75 -16.71 -9.29
C PHE A 121 2.48 -17.63 -10.48
N GLN A 122 2.75 -18.93 -10.31
CA GLN A 122 2.51 -19.94 -11.36
C GLN A 122 1.02 -20.11 -11.67
N GLU A 123 0.15 -19.89 -10.69
CA GLU A 123 -1.32 -19.85 -10.87
C GLU A 123 -1.83 -18.55 -11.49
N ALA A 124 -0.96 -17.62 -11.90
CA ALA A 124 -1.31 -16.30 -12.41
C ALA A 124 -2.15 -15.44 -11.43
N LYS A 125 -1.98 -15.67 -10.11
CA LYS A 125 -2.65 -14.92 -9.03
C LYS A 125 -1.75 -13.90 -8.33
N LEU A 126 -0.45 -13.90 -8.66
CA LEU A 126 0.53 -12.93 -8.15
C LEU A 126 1.21 -12.23 -9.32
N ALA A 127 1.34 -10.91 -9.22
CA ALA A 127 2.14 -10.10 -10.11
C ALA A 127 3.23 -9.37 -9.31
N VAL A 128 4.40 -9.23 -9.92
CA VAL A 128 5.55 -8.51 -9.36
C VAL A 128 5.77 -7.24 -10.17
N LEU A 129 5.93 -6.11 -9.49
CA LEU A 129 6.29 -4.84 -10.12
C LEU A 129 7.70 -4.42 -9.69
N LEU A 130 8.67 -4.59 -10.59
CA LEU A 130 10.06 -4.22 -10.37
C LEU A 130 10.32 -2.75 -10.70
N ASN A 131 11.43 -2.21 -10.18
CA ASN A 131 11.89 -0.84 -10.44
C ASN A 131 10.88 0.26 -10.07
N THR A 132 10.06 0.00 -9.05
CA THR A 132 9.11 0.97 -8.54
C THR A 132 9.74 1.80 -7.42
N GLY A 133 9.53 3.12 -7.45
CA GLY A 133 10.03 4.03 -6.44
C GLY A 133 9.29 5.36 -6.48
N THR A 134 9.73 6.31 -5.65
CA THR A 134 9.02 7.58 -5.46
C THR A 134 9.43 8.68 -6.43
N LEU A 135 10.22 8.37 -7.47
CA LEU A 135 10.68 9.37 -8.42
C LEU A 135 9.51 10.01 -9.17
N VAL A 136 9.55 11.35 -9.30
CA VAL A 136 8.54 12.12 -10.05
C VAL A 136 8.58 11.81 -11.55
N TYR A 137 9.78 11.52 -12.07
CA TYR A 137 10.02 11.07 -13.43
C TYR A 137 11.30 10.24 -13.48
N PRO A 138 11.50 9.42 -14.53
CA PRO A 138 12.72 8.64 -14.70
C PRO A 138 13.97 9.53 -14.65
N LEU A 139 14.98 9.10 -13.89
CA LEU A 139 16.25 9.81 -13.70
C LEU A 139 17.43 8.89 -13.98
N THR A 140 18.42 9.38 -14.72
CA THR A 140 19.73 8.72 -14.77
C THR A 140 20.59 9.11 -13.58
N ARG A 141 21.61 8.29 -13.26
CA ARG A 141 22.59 8.61 -12.21
C ARG A 141 23.29 9.96 -12.45
N ALA A 142 23.65 10.29 -13.69
CA ALA A 142 24.30 11.56 -14.03
C ALA A 142 23.36 12.77 -13.80
N GLN A 143 22.07 12.63 -14.13
CA GLN A 143 21.05 13.65 -13.81
C GLN A 143 20.84 13.77 -12.29
N TYR A 144 20.89 12.65 -11.57
CA TYR A 144 20.88 12.62 -10.12
C TYR A 144 22.15 13.23 -9.48
N GLN A 145 23.30 13.19 -10.12
CA GLN A 145 24.51 13.82 -9.57
C GLN A 145 24.57 15.32 -9.89
N SER A 146 24.11 15.73 -11.07
CA SER A 146 24.20 17.12 -11.53
C SER A 146 23.19 18.08 -10.89
N GLY A 147 22.09 17.60 -10.31
CA GLY A 147 21.04 18.49 -9.78
C GLY A 147 20.12 19.07 -10.86
N ALA A 148 20.31 18.71 -12.13
CA ALA A 148 19.63 19.35 -13.26
C ALA A 148 18.10 19.18 -13.28
N LEU A 149 17.60 18.15 -12.60
CA LEU A 149 16.20 17.80 -12.55
C LEU A 149 15.71 17.77 -11.09
N LYS A 150 14.49 18.31 -10.86
CA LYS A 150 13.74 18.19 -9.60
C LYS A 150 13.66 16.74 -9.13
N ARG A 151 13.55 16.55 -7.82
CA ARG A 151 13.49 15.26 -7.14
C ARG A 151 12.43 15.34 -6.08
N PRO A 152 11.90 14.19 -5.63
CA PRO A 152 11.11 14.17 -4.40
C PRO A 152 11.91 14.82 -3.26
N PRO A 153 11.27 15.65 -2.42
CA PRO A 153 11.89 16.13 -1.20
C PRO A 153 12.44 14.96 -0.38
N GLN A 154 13.61 15.14 0.23
CA GLN A 154 14.20 14.17 1.14
C GLN A 154 14.31 12.74 0.56
N LEU A 155 14.65 12.61 -0.73
CA LEU A 155 14.96 11.31 -1.31
C LEU A 155 16.02 10.59 -0.45
N PHE A 156 15.80 9.31 -0.15
CA PHE A 156 16.52 8.47 0.84
C PHE A 156 16.08 8.59 2.30
N SER A 157 15.21 9.54 2.65
CA SER A 157 14.53 9.51 3.95
C SER A 157 13.47 8.42 3.96
N HIS A 158 13.51 7.55 4.97
CA HIS A 158 12.52 6.48 5.12
C HIS A 158 11.12 7.03 5.38
N SER A 159 10.97 7.97 6.32
CA SER A 159 9.68 8.55 6.67
C SER A 159 9.04 9.30 5.51
N ASP A 160 9.83 10.08 4.77
CA ASP A 160 9.32 10.84 3.63
C ASP A 160 8.93 9.91 2.49
N GLN A 161 9.72 8.87 2.20
CA GLN A 161 9.35 7.91 1.16
C GLN A 161 8.15 7.06 1.53
N VAL A 162 7.98 6.67 2.80
CA VAL A 162 6.75 6.01 3.29
C VAL A 162 5.54 6.89 3.01
N MET A 163 5.62 8.18 3.34
CA MET A 163 4.54 9.13 3.06
C MET A 163 4.26 9.24 1.55
N GLN A 164 5.30 9.35 0.71
CA GLN A 164 5.18 9.41 -0.74
C GLN A 164 4.52 8.14 -1.33
N TRP A 165 4.80 6.96 -0.78
CA TRP A 165 4.12 5.71 -1.15
C TRP A 165 2.64 5.69 -0.75
N GLN A 166 2.31 6.20 0.43
CA GLN A 166 0.92 6.26 0.92
C GLN A 166 0.09 7.30 0.15
N THR A 167 0.72 8.39 -0.30
CA THR A 167 0.03 9.51 -0.96
C THR A 167 0.06 9.41 -2.47
N SER A 168 1.06 8.75 -3.05
CA SER A 168 1.38 8.76 -4.49
C SER A 168 1.56 10.17 -5.08
N ILE A 169 1.92 11.14 -4.23
CA ILE A 169 2.22 12.53 -4.61
C ILE A 169 3.63 12.81 -4.12
N PRO A 170 4.65 12.61 -4.98
CA PRO A 170 6.05 12.68 -4.57
C PRO A 170 6.63 14.11 -4.50
N ASP A 171 5.90 15.12 -4.96
CA ASP A 171 6.42 16.47 -5.19
C ASP A 171 5.76 17.56 -4.34
N GLN A 172 4.77 17.23 -3.50
CA GLN A 172 4.07 18.16 -2.61
C GLN A 172 3.68 17.48 -1.28
N PRO A 173 3.52 18.24 -0.18
CA PRO A 173 2.89 17.73 1.03
C PRO A 173 1.46 17.30 0.73
N ALA A 174 1.18 16.00 0.83
CA ALA A 174 -0.13 15.46 0.54
C ALA A 174 -0.94 15.28 1.82
N LEU A 175 -2.16 15.81 1.79
CA LEU A 175 -3.12 15.72 2.90
C LEU A 175 -3.98 14.44 2.85
N THR A 176 -3.94 13.72 1.73
CA THR A 176 -4.73 12.51 1.50
C THR A 176 -3.88 11.39 0.91
N GLY A 177 -4.25 10.16 1.23
CA GLY A 177 -3.69 8.94 0.68
C GLY A 177 -4.40 8.50 -0.59
N TRP A 178 -3.73 7.69 -1.41
CA TRP A 178 -4.37 7.17 -2.62
C TRP A 178 -5.50 6.18 -2.30
N GLY A 179 -5.41 5.42 -1.20
CA GLY A 179 -6.48 4.53 -0.73
C GLY A 179 -7.72 5.30 -0.31
N GLY A 180 -7.56 6.36 0.47
CA GLY A 180 -8.64 7.26 0.86
C GLY A 180 -9.29 7.97 -0.34
N ARG A 181 -8.50 8.38 -1.34
CA ARG A 181 -9.05 8.92 -2.60
C ARG A 181 -9.82 7.88 -3.41
N CYS A 182 -9.40 6.62 -3.40
CA CYS A 182 -10.20 5.53 -3.98
C CYS A 182 -11.51 5.34 -3.21
N ALA A 183 -11.47 5.40 -1.88
CA ALA A 183 -12.65 5.30 -1.03
C ALA A 183 -13.63 6.46 -1.26
N ASP A 184 -13.15 7.70 -1.44
CA ASP A 184 -13.98 8.86 -1.79
C ASP A 184 -14.78 8.63 -3.10
N LEU A 185 -14.14 8.00 -4.09
CA LEU A 185 -14.78 7.69 -5.38
C LEU A 185 -15.83 6.58 -5.24
N LEU A 186 -15.57 5.60 -4.38
CA LEU A 186 -16.47 4.46 -4.15
C LEU A 186 -17.60 4.77 -3.15
N ALA A 187 -17.43 5.77 -2.28
CA ALA A 187 -18.46 6.18 -1.33
C ALA A 187 -19.77 6.57 -2.02
N ALA A 188 -19.70 7.17 -3.22
CA ALA A 188 -20.87 7.54 -3.99
C ALA A 188 -21.73 6.34 -4.42
N VAL A 189 -21.14 5.15 -4.58
CA VAL A 189 -21.84 3.92 -4.94
C VAL A 189 -22.16 3.03 -3.73
N GLN A 190 -21.77 3.45 -2.52
CA GLN A 190 -22.08 2.80 -1.24
C GLN A 190 -22.51 3.84 -0.19
N PRO A 191 -23.54 4.68 -0.46
CA PRO A 191 -23.91 5.79 0.43
C PRO A 191 -24.38 5.33 1.81
N GLU A 192 -24.92 4.10 1.90
CA GLU A 192 -25.43 3.50 3.13
C GLU A 192 -24.45 2.48 3.74
N ALA A 193 -23.15 2.56 3.40
CA ALA A 193 -22.14 1.69 3.98
C ALA A 193 -22.13 1.87 5.52
N PRO A 194 -22.38 0.80 6.30
CA PRO A 194 -22.54 0.94 7.74
C PRO A 194 -21.20 1.04 8.50
N ILE A 195 -20.09 0.76 7.81
CA ILE A 195 -18.71 0.92 8.27
C ILE A 195 -17.96 1.72 7.20
N SER A 196 -16.96 2.50 7.61
CA SER A 196 -16.08 3.19 6.66
C SER A 196 -15.49 2.22 5.63
N LEU A 197 -15.38 2.69 4.38
CA LEU A 197 -14.70 1.97 3.31
C LEU A 197 -13.17 1.85 3.54
N SER A 198 -12.65 2.53 4.55
CA SER A 198 -11.25 2.42 4.98
C SER A 198 -11.19 1.95 6.43
N VAL A 199 -10.57 0.80 6.66
CA VAL A 199 -10.42 0.19 7.98
C VAL A 199 -8.94 -0.08 8.23
N THR A 200 -8.41 0.48 9.30
CA THR A 200 -7.01 0.31 9.69
C THR A 200 -6.88 -0.54 10.94
N LEU A 201 -5.98 -1.52 10.91
CA LEU A 201 -5.73 -2.45 12.02
C LEU A 201 -4.68 -1.93 13.02
N SER A 202 -4.02 -0.81 12.72
CA SER A 202 -2.87 -0.32 13.50
C SER A 202 -2.76 1.21 13.48
N GLY A 203 -3.72 1.86 14.13
CA GLY A 203 -3.72 3.31 14.31
C GLY A 203 -3.87 4.09 13.00
N ALA A 204 -3.57 5.39 13.03
CA ALA A 204 -3.79 6.24 11.87
C ALA A 204 -2.71 6.12 10.80
N ASN A 205 -3.10 6.07 9.53
CA ASN A 205 -2.17 6.11 8.40
C ASN A 205 -2.66 7.06 7.30
N THR A 206 -1.73 7.69 6.58
CA THR A 206 -2.10 8.67 5.54
C THR A 206 -2.75 7.97 4.34
N PHE A 207 -2.40 6.71 4.07
CA PHE A 207 -2.89 5.95 2.91
C PHE A 207 -4.43 5.88 2.86
N GLU A 208 -5.08 5.74 4.00
CA GLU A 208 -6.54 5.65 4.14
C GLU A 208 -7.25 7.01 4.29
N VAL A 209 -6.52 8.12 4.38
CA VAL A 209 -7.13 9.45 4.54
C VAL A 209 -7.70 9.94 3.20
N GLY A 210 -9.02 10.01 3.09
CA GLY A 210 -9.74 10.67 1.99
C GLY A 210 -10.07 12.13 2.29
N ASN A 211 -10.70 12.81 1.34
CA ASN A 211 -11.29 14.13 1.53
C ASN A 211 -12.64 14.05 2.23
N VAL A 212 -13.37 12.95 2.04
CA VAL A 212 -14.71 12.73 2.58
C VAL A 212 -14.74 11.49 3.46
N VAL A 213 -14.14 10.38 3.00
CA VAL A 213 -14.04 9.15 3.77
C VAL A 213 -12.89 9.25 4.77
N SER A 214 -13.19 8.96 6.04
CA SER A 214 -12.21 8.84 7.10
C SER A 214 -12.03 7.39 7.50
N GLN A 215 -10.79 6.99 7.79
CA GLN A 215 -10.47 5.64 8.28
C GLN A 215 -11.23 5.29 9.57
N TYR A 216 -11.59 4.03 9.73
CA TYR A 216 -12.08 3.45 10.96
C TYR A 216 -10.99 2.59 11.59
N SER A 217 -10.45 3.03 12.73
CA SER A 217 -9.36 2.32 13.41
C SER A 217 -9.90 1.21 14.30
N VAL A 218 -9.33 0.02 14.12
CA VAL A 218 -9.63 -1.17 14.91
C VAL A 218 -8.32 -1.74 15.46
N SER A 219 -8.44 -2.55 16.51
CA SER A 219 -7.32 -3.32 17.05
C SER A 219 -7.21 -4.68 16.36
N SER A 220 -6.16 -5.44 16.66
CA SER A 220 -6.04 -6.85 16.26
C SER A 220 -7.16 -7.74 16.82
N SER A 221 -7.91 -7.27 17.82
CA SER A 221 -9.06 -7.97 18.41
C SER A 221 -10.41 -7.39 17.99
N GLY A 222 -10.44 -6.46 17.03
CA GLY A 222 -11.67 -5.81 16.57
C GLY A 222 -11.81 -4.34 16.99
N ALA A 223 -13.01 -3.79 16.83
CA ALA A 223 -13.33 -2.42 17.23
C ALA A 223 -13.16 -2.24 18.74
N VAL A 224 -12.58 -1.09 19.12
CA VAL A 224 -12.43 -0.71 20.52
C VAL A 224 -13.79 -0.30 21.08
N ALA A 225 -14.30 -1.06 22.04
CA ALA A 225 -15.57 -0.80 22.72
C ALA A 225 -15.37 0.02 24.01
N LEU A 226 -16.45 0.66 24.49
CA LEU A 226 -16.47 1.32 25.78
C LEU A 226 -16.36 0.30 26.92
N THR A 227 -15.37 0.48 27.80
CA THR A 227 -15.22 -0.36 29.00
C THR A 227 -16.14 0.12 30.12
N GLY A 228 -16.73 -0.81 30.87
CA GLY A 228 -17.55 -0.50 32.06
C GLY A 228 -18.96 0.02 31.77
N VAL A 229 -19.39 0.02 30.49
CA VAL A 229 -20.72 0.45 30.06
C VAL A 229 -21.38 -0.66 29.25
N SER A 230 -22.31 -1.39 29.86
CA SER A 230 -23.00 -2.54 29.24
C SER A 230 -24.48 -2.62 29.65
N GLY A 231 -25.25 -3.46 28.95
CA GLY A 231 -26.67 -3.71 29.24
C GLY A 231 -27.50 -2.43 29.31
N ALA A 232 -28.28 -2.28 30.38
CA ALA A 232 -29.12 -1.10 30.61
C ALA A 232 -28.33 0.22 30.65
N ARG A 233 -27.07 0.20 31.10
CA ARG A 233 -26.22 1.40 31.16
C ARG A 233 -25.83 1.87 29.76
N LEU A 234 -25.51 0.92 28.87
CA LEU A 234 -25.23 1.24 27.47
C LEU A 234 -26.48 1.77 26.78
N ALA A 235 -27.64 1.13 26.99
CA ALA A 235 -28.91 1.61 26.44
C ALA A 235 -29.23 3.04 26.89
N ALA A 236 -29.08 3.34 28.18
CA ALA A 236 -29.28 4.69 28.71
C ALA A 236 -28.32 5.72 28.10
N LEU A 237 -27.02 5.37 27.97
CA LEU A 237 -26.03 6.23 27.32
C LEU A 237 -26.41 6.51 25.86
N THR A 238 -26.72 5.48 25.08
CA THR A 238 -27.09 5.63 23.67
C THR A 238 -28.37 6.47 23.50
N ASN A 239 -29.33 6.35 24.42
CA ASN A 239 -30.53 7.20 24.44
C ASN A 239 -30.18 8.67 24.69
N ILE A 240 -29.27 8.96 25.64
CA ILE A 240 -28.80 10.33 25.91
C ILE A 240 -28.10 10.89 24.67
N LEU A 241 -27.18 10.13 24.06
CA LEU A 241 -26.48 10.56 22.84
C LEU A 241 -27.42 10.75 21.63
N GLY A 242 -28.59 10.12 21.64
CA GLY A 242 -29.63 10.27 20.62
C GLY A 242 -30.49 11.53 20.77
N LEU A 243 -30.33 12.30 21.85
CA LEU A 243 -31.10 13.54 22.07
C LEU A 243 -30.66 14.65 21.09
N THR A 244 -31.57 15.60 20.85
CA THR A 244 -31.24 16.83 20.12
C THR A 244 -30.64 17.86 21.08
N TYR A 245 -29.49 18.41 20.73
CA TYR A 245 -28.78 19.40 21.52
C TYR A 245 -28.74 20.75 20.80
N PRO A 246 -29.12 21.86 21.46
CA PRO A 246 -29.03 23.19 20.88
C PRO A 246 -27.58 23.62 20.56
N ASN A 247 -26.62 23.15 21.36
CA ASN A 247 -25.20 23.42 21.12
C ASN A 247 -24.66 22.51 20.01
N LEU A 248 -24.14 23.10 18.93
CA LEU A 248 -23.64 22.37 17.76
C LEU A 248 -22.46 21.44 18.09
N GLN A 249 -21.56 21.83 19.00
CA GLN A 249 -20.44 21.00 19.42
C GLN A 249 -20.94 19.78 20.21
N SER A 250 -21.87 19.97 21.14
CA SER A 250 -22.51 18.88 21.87
C SER A 250 -23.29 17.95 20.93
N GLN A 251 -24.01 18.50 19.95
CA GLN A 251 -24.73 17.73 18.95
C GLN A 251 -23.79 16.91 18.07
N ALA A 252 -22.67 17.48 17.64
CA ALA A 252 -21.65 16.79 16.85
C ALA A 252 -20.98 15.68 17.66
N TYR A 253 -20.58 15.96 18.91
CA TYR A 253 -20.03 14.96 19.83
C TYR A 253 -21.00 13.80 20.04
N ALA A 254 -22.27 14.09 20.32
CA ALA A 254 -23.29 13.08 20.55
C ALA A 254 -23.50 12.18 19.33
N LYS A 255 -23.54 12.77 18.12
CA LYS A 255 -23.60 12.04 16.85
C LYS A 255 -22.39 11.14 16.63
N VAL A 256 -21.17 11.68 16.79
CA VAL A 256 -19.92 10.91 16.60
C VAL A 256 -19.81 9.78 17.63
N ALA A 257 -20.13 10.04 18.90
CA ALA A 257 -20.06 9.04 19.96
C ALA A 257 -21.08 7.92 19.72
N LYS A 258 -22.33 8.25 19.39
CA LYS A 258 -23.36 7.26 19.06
C LYS A 258 -22.96 6.43 17.85
N HIS A 259 -22.52 7.08 16.77
CA HIS A 259 -22.05 6.41 15.57
C HIS A 259 -20.90 5.44 15.88
N SER A 260 -19.90 5.85 16.66
CA SER A 260 -18.79 4.98 17.06
C SER A 260 -19.23 3.74 17.85
N ILE A 261 -20.23 3.87 18.74
CA ILE A 261 -20.79 2.75 19.51
C ILE A 261 -21.52 1.77 18.59
N ASP A 262 -22.37 2.28 17.70
CA ASP A 262 -23.16 1.48 16.78
C ASP A 262 -22.25 0.74 15.79
N THR A 263 -21.31 1.45 15.15
CA THR A 263 -20.34 0.90 14.19
C THR A 263 -19.42 -0.14 14.85
N GLY A 264 -18.95 0.13 16.07
CA GLY A 264 -18.10 -0.80 16.82
C GLY A 264 -18.82 -2.09 17.18
N THR A 265 -20.09 -1.99 17.58
CA THR A 265 -20.94 -3.15 17.87
C THR A 265 -21.20 -3.96 16.60
N LEU A 266 -21.51 -3.30 15.49
CA LEU A 266 -21.73 -3.93 14.19
C LEU A 266 -20.47 -4.69 13.74
N LEU A 267 -19.30 -4.03 13.74
CA LEU A 267 -18.06 -4.67 13.32
C LEU A 267 -17.72 -5.87 14.21
N ASN A 268 -17.73 -5.70 15.53
CA ASN A 268 -17.40 -6.79 16.45
C ASN A 268 -18.37 -7.98 16.33
N SER A 269 -19.64 -7.72 16.04
CA SER A 269 -20.61 -8.79 15.76
C SER A 269 -20.28 -9.51 14.44
N ALA A 270 -19.94 -8.76 13.40
CA ALA A 270 -19.61 -9.31 12.08
C ALA A 270 -18.35 -10.19 12.11
N ILE A 271 -17.34 -9.81 12.89
CA ILE A 271 -16.08 -10.56 13.01
C ILE A 271 -16.07 -11.59 14.14
N ALA A 272 -17.16 -11.73 14.92
CA ALA A 272 -17.20 -12.64 16.06
C ALA A 272 -16.92 -14.10 15.64
N ALA A 273 -17.47 -14.51 14.50
CA ALA A 273 -17.25 -15.83 13.91
C ALA A 273 -15.83 -16.03 13.35
N THR A 274 -15.04 -14.94 13.21
CA THR A 274 -13.67 -14.95 12.68
C THR A 274 -12.62 -14.62 13.74
N SER A 275 -12.97 -14.65 15.03
CA SER A 275 -12.01 -14.42 16.11
C SER A 275 -10.83 -15.40 16.02
N SER A 276 -9.64 -14.91 16.37
CA SER A 276 -8.30 -15.44 16.04
C SER A 276 -8.08 -16.96 16.12
N ALA A 277 -8.87 -17.67 16.91
CA ALA A 277 -8.82 -19.12 17.09
C ALA A 277 -9.04 -19.95 15.81
N ALA A 278 -9.61 -19.37 14.74
CA ALA A 278 -9.95 -20.12 13.52
C ALA A 278 -9.00 -19.92 12.32
N TYR A 279 -8.17 -18.86 12.29
CA TYR A 279 -7.48 -18.46 11.05
C TYR A 279 -5.98 -18.19 11.18
N TRP A 280 -5.48 -17.73 12.33
CA TRP A 280 -4.06 -17.43 12.54
C TRP A 280 -3.37 -18.52 13.36
N THR A 281 -3.47 -19.77 12.88
CA THR A 281 -2.95 -20.95 13.59
C THR A 281 -1.47 -21.22 13.37
N THR A 282 -0.80 -20.47 12.49
CA THR A 282 0.63 -20.62 12.21
C THR A 282 1.40 -19.65 13.11
N PRO A 283 1.90 -20.09 14.29
CA PRO A 283 2.69 -19.21 15.14
C PRO A 283 3.98 -18.84 14.42
N PHE A 284 4.42 -17.59 14.60
CA PHE A 284 5.76 -17.22 14.18
C PHE A 284 6.78 -18.11 14.91
N PRO A 285 7.72 -18.75 14.20
CA PRO A 285 8.59 -19.75 14.80
C PRO A 285 9.48 -19.13 15.89
N ALA A 286 9.59 -19.83 17.03
CA ALA A 286 10.47 -19.43 18.13
C ALA A 286 11.96 -19.54 17.76
N THR A 287 12.26 -20.48 16.85
CA THR A 287 13.58 -20.70 16.28
C THR A 287 13.44 -20.72 14.76
N ILE A 288 14.18 -19.86 14.07
CA ILE A 288 14.19 -19.80 12.61
C ILE A 288 15.37 -20.61 12.13
N THR A 289 15.11 -21.65 11.34
CA THR A 289 16.13 -22.32 10.53
C THR A 289 16.14 -21.66 9.16
N PRO A 290 17.23 -20.99 8.76
CA PRO A 290 17.28 -20.36 7.45
C PRO A 290 17.13 -21.43 6.35
N PRO A 291 16.23 -21.23 5.38
CA PRO A 291 16.07 -22.18 4.27
C PRO A 291 17.30 -22.19 3.33
N THR A 292 18.19 -21.21 3.48
CA THR A 292 19.44 -21.03 2.72
C THR A 292 20.62 -21.75 3.35
N GLY A 293 20.41 -22.49 4.44
CA GLY A 293 21.48 -23.05 5.28
C GLY A 293 21.97 -22.07 6.34
N GLY A 294 22.60 -22.61 7.39
CA GLY A 294 23.09 -21.83 8.55
C GLY A 294 22.59 -22.40 9.89
N LEU A 295 23.14 -21.88 10.98
CA LEU A 295 22.65 -22.24 12.32
C LEU A 295 21.27 -21.63 12.53
N ALA A 296 20.38 -22.43 13.11
CA ALA A 296 19.09 -21.95 13.55
C ALA A 296 19.29 -20.84 14.61
N PHE A 297 18.50 -19.78 14.53
CA PHE A 297 18.63 -18.63 15.43
C PHE A 297 17.29 -18.26 16.06
N THR A 298 17.36 -17.61 17.22
CA THR A 298 16.20 -17.00 17.88
C THR A 298 16.22 -15.49 17.64
N SER A 299 15.06 -14.88 17.46
CA SER A 299 14.94 -13.43 17.30
C SER A 299 14.09 -12.85 18.43
N SER A 300 14.59 -11.80 19.08
CA SER A 300 13.82 -11.01 20.05
C SER A 300 12.62 -10.29 19.43
N LEU A 301 12.55 -10.24 18.09
CA LEU A 301 11.41 -9.72 17.34
C LEU A 301 10.33 -10.79 17.08
N SER A 302 10.65 -12.09 17.16
CA SER A 302 9.68 -13.18 16.92
C SER A 302 8.41 -13.07 17.77
N PRO A 303 8.47 -12.73 19.08
CA PRO A 303 7.26 -12.55 19.89
C PRO A 303 6.42 -11.32 19.51
N ARG A 304 7.00 -10.34 18.80
CA ARG A 304 6.31 -9.10 18.36
C ARG A 304 5.56 -9.26 17.04
N LEU A 305 5.71 -10.40 16.38
CA LEU A 305 5.00 -10.76 15.14
C LEU A 305 3.74 -11.61 15.42
N ARG A 306 3.30 -11.67 16.69
CA ARG A 306 2.07 -12.31 17.15
C ARG A 306 0.93 -11.31 17.28
#